data_AF-A0A6J7K4H7-F1
#
_entry.id   AF-A0A6J7K4H7-F1
#
_cell.length_a   1.000
_cell.length_b   1.000
_cell.length_c   1.000
_cell.angle_alpha   90.00
_cell.angle_beta   90.00
_cell.angle_gamma   90.00
#
_symmetry.space_group_name_H-M   'P 1'
#
loop_
_entity.id
_entity.type
_entity.pdbx_description
1 polymer ?
#
loop_
_entity_poly.entity_id
_entity_poly.type
_entity_poly.pdbx_seq_one_letter_code
_entity_poly.pdbx_strand_id
1 'polypeptide(L)'
;MGNPGGPGSLPIFIISPLTLVLGISLFSTTKARFVAELGFISLLGAILLSTVNLTGNGTSVATPIYPGTLLVLTTIAAISASVIMLDKLRERLITTNINYRHISAGILLIVTALYTITSISWVVSSGANSPVLTGKGLVLPAFLAIESDAKTMVIRPRTTGEEVSLNYYIARGGDATLAQPDMAPADREQISTAVQEIADGSGLTASTTFAVHGIKYLFLKSPIDENIARVIDGLGGFSRASSTSAGIVWETSIDTGEILFTNLSGKTSVLPLGTLGITVNEPGELTVTENFSRGWRAMQDGSRLERKRNVDGLPVFTVTKPGLVTMMYDGTSRRALVSFQFIVLVTVMVLALPAGRRRREIEDAELA
;
A
#
# COMPACT_ATOMS: atom_id res chain seq x y z
N MET A 1 10.04 15.16 12.36
CA MET A 1 8.65 14.79 12.74
C MET A 1 8.00 13.84 11.74
N GLY A 2 8.46 13.80 10.48
CA GLY A 2 7.71 13.19 9.38
C GLY A 2 7.89 11.70 9.13
N ASN A 3 8.29 10.89 10.12
CA ASN A 3 8.11 9.44 10.00
C ASN A 3 6.92 9.03 10.88
N PRO A 4 5.68 9.08 10.34
CA PRO A 4 4.48 8.55 10.99
C PRO A 4 4.57 7.05 11.27
N GLY A 5 5.66 6.39 10.87
CA GLY A 5 5.82 4.96 10.92
C GLY A 5 5.82 4.37 9.52
N GLY A 6 6.44 3.22 9.41
CA GLY A 6 6.51 2.36 8.23
C GLY A 6 7.05 0.99 8.63
N PRO A 7 7.08 0.02 7.70
CA PRO A 7 7.57 -1.33 8.01
C PRO A 7 8.95 -1.30 8.67
N GLY A 8 9.03 -1.74 9.92
CA GLY A 8 10.28 -1.81 10.70
C GLY A 8 10.76 -0.51 11.35
N SER A 9 10.01 0.61 11.29
CA SER A 9 10.42 1.84 11.98
C SER A 9 9.92 1.88 13.42
N LEU A 10 10.82 2.16 14.37
CA LEU A 10 10.44 2.45 15.75
C LEU A 10 9.63 3.77 15.80
N PRO A 11 8.71 3.93 16.77
CA PRO A 11 7.89 5.13 16.95
C PRO A 11 8.71 6.31 17.51
N ILE A 12 9.67 6.81 16.71
CA ILE A 12 10.59 7.90 17.07
C ILE A 12 9.84 9.23 17.29
N PHE A 13 8.60 9.33 16.82
CA PHE A 13 7.72 10.48 17.05
C PHE A 13 7.42 10.75 18.54
N ILE A 14 7.67 9.79 19.44
CA ILE A 14 7.52 9.97 20.89
C ILE A 14 8.60 10.93 21.45
N ILE A 15 9.81 10.93 20.89
CA ILE A 15 10.96 11.73 21.37
C ILE A 15 10.98 13.08 20.66
N SER A 16 9.88 13.83 20.78
CA SER A 16 9.68 15.01 19.97
C SER A 16 9.42 16.25 20.83
N PRO A 17 9.89 17.44 20.44
CA PRO A 17 9.60 18.66 21.20
C PRO A 17 8.11 18.90 21.43
N LEU A 18 7.25 18.42 20.52
CA LEU A 18 5.79 18.54 20.64
C LEU A 18 5.21 17.66 21.75
N THR A 19 5.70 16.43 21.95
CA THR A 19 5.29 15.60 23.09
C THR A 19 5.76 16.22 24.41
N LEU A 20 6.95 16.83 24.41
CA LEU A 20 7.46 17.56 25.57
C LEU A 20 6.61 18.80 25.88
N VAL A 21 6.19 19.57 24.86
CA VAL A 21 5.27 20.71 25.03
C VAL A 21 3.94 20.26 25.60
N LEU A 22 3.35 19.17 25.10
CA LEU A 22 2.12 18.60 25.66
C LEU A 22 2.31 18.22 27.14
N GLY A 23 3.43 17.56 27.46
CA GLY A 23 3.79 17.20 28.83
C GLY A 23 3.92 18.41 29.77
N ILE A 24 4.63 19.46 29.36
CA ILE A 24 4.74 20.70 30.15
C ILE A 24 3.38 21.38 30.28
N SER A 25 2.58 21.39 29.21
CA SER A 25 1.27 22.05 29.17
C SER A 25 0.24 21.42 30.10
N LEU A 26 0.36 20.13 30.44
CA LEU A 26 -0.48 19.46 31.44
C LEU A 26 -0.34 20.08 32.85
N PHE A 27 0.83 20.62 33.19
CA PHE A 27 1.07 21.29 34.47
C PHE A 27 0.68 22.78 34.46
N SER A 28 0.13 23.27 33.36
CA SER A 28 -0.36 24.65 33.25
C SER A 28 -1.74 24.81 33.87
N THR A 29 -2.00 25.92 34.55
CA THR A 29 -3.32 26.25 35.13
C THR A 29 -4.22 27.01 34.15
N THR A 30 -3.80 27.13 32.89
CA THR A 30 -4.51 27.89 31.83
C THR A 30 -5.32 26.97 30.91
N LYS A 31 -6.06 27.56 29.95
CA LYS A 31 -6.74 26.82 28.87
C LYS A 31 -5.82 25.88 28.08
N ALA A 32 -4.49 26.07 28.15
CA ALA A 32 -3.50 25.18 27.56
C ALA A 32 -3.61 23.73 28.08
N ARG A 33 -4.03 23.52 29.35
CA ARG A 33 -4.19 22.17 29.92
C ARG A 33 -5.25 21.37 29.20
N PHE A 34 -6.42 21.97 28.96
CA PHE A 34 -7.52 21.29 28.26
C PHE A 34 -7.11 20.88 26.82
N VAL A 35 -6.43 21.77 26.11
CA VAL A 35 -5.91 21.48 24.76
C VAL A 35 -4.83 20.39 24.80
N ALA A 36 -3.97 20.41 25.82
CA ALA A 36 -2.95 19.40 26.01
C ALA A 36 -3.52 18.01 26.34
N GLU A 37 -4.58 17.93 27.16
CA GLU A 37 -5.28 16.68 27.47
C GLU A 37 -5.85 16.03 26.20
N LEU A 38 -6.50 16.82 25.32
CA LEU A 38 -6.99 16.34 24.02
C LEU A 38 -5.84 15.84 23.13
N GLY A 39 -4.73 16.58 23.07
CA GLY A 39 -3.54 16.18 22.33
C GLY A 39 -2.93 14.87 22.85
N PHE A 40 -2.96 14.66 24.17
CA PHE A 40 -2.43 13.46 24.83
C PHE A 40 -3.31 12.23 24.59
N ILE A 41 -4.64 12.40 24.60
CA ILE A 41 -5.58 11.33 24.23
C ILE A 41 -5.34 10.89 22.78
N SER A 42 -5.17 11.85 21.87
CA SER A 42 -4.86 11.55 20.47
C SER A 42 -3.50 10.85 20.31
N LEU A 43 -2.49 11.27 21.08
CA LEU A 43 -1.17 10.64 21.09
C LEU A 43 -1.24 9.19 21.59
N LEU A 44 -1.98 8.94 22.67
CA LEU A 44 -2.20 7.59 23.20
C LEU A 44 -2.94 6.71 22.19
N GLY A 45 -3.97 7.25 21.54
CA GLY A 45 -4.67 6.55 20.45
C GLY A 45 -3.72 6.20 19.30
N ALA A 46 -2.83 7.12 18.91
CA ALA A 46 -1.82 6.88 17.87
C ALA A 46 -0.86 5.74 18.27
N ILE A 47 -0.40 5.71 19.52
CA ILE A 47 0.46 4.65 20.05
C ILE A 47 -0.28 3.31 20.05
N LEU A 48 -1.53 3.28 20.52
CA LEU A 48 -2.35 2.06 20.55
C LEU A 48 -2.66 1.52 19.14
N LEU A 49 -2.95 2.39 18.17
CA LEU A 49 -3.13 1.94 16.78
C LEU A 49 -1.83 1.40 16.18
N SER A 50 -0.69 2.00 16.52
CA SER A 50 0.62 1.56 16.03
C SER A 50 1.04 0.17 16.52
N THR A 51 0.41 -0.37 17.57
CA THR A 51 0.68 -1.75 18.03
C THR A 51 -0.17 -2.79 17.29
N VAL A 52 -1.24 -2.37 16.64
CA VAL A 52 -2.10 -3.27 15.86
C VAL A 52 -1.45 -3.47 14.50
N ASN A 53 -1.11 -4.73 14.21
CA ASN A 53 -0.60 -5.13 12.91
C ASN A 53 -1.75 -5.67 12.05
N LEU A 54 -1.84 -5.19 10.82
CA LEU A 54 -2.75 -5.71 9.80
C LEU A 54 -1.94 -6.29 8.66
N THR A 55 -2.34 -7.49 8.24
CA THR A 55 -1.84 -8.10 7.01
C THR A 55 -2.74 -7.63 5.87
N GLY A 56 -2.15 -6.97 4.87
CA GLY A 56 -2.86 -6.52 3.69
C GLY A 56 -3.16 -7.68 2.72
N ASN A 57 -4.07 -7.44 1.77
CA ASN A 57 -4.28 -8.38 0.68
C ASN A 57 -3.03 -8.45 -0.23
N GLY A 58 -2.60 -9.67 -0.58
CA GLY A 58 -1.47 -9.91 -1.50
C GLY A 58 -0.09 -9.72 -0.89
N THR A 59 0.00 -9.70 0.44
CA THR A 59 1.26 -9.62 1.20
C THR A 59 1.08 -10.31 2.54
N SER A 60 1.89 -11.33 2.82
CA SER A 60 1.98 -11.97 4.13
C SER A 60 2.72 -11.13 5.18
N VAL A 61 3.26 -9.96 4.79
CA VAL A 61 3.94 -9.04 5.71
C VAL A 61 2.90 -8.27 6.53
N ALA A 62 2.85 -8.56 7.83
CA ALA A 62 2.08 -7.79 8.77
C ALA A 62 2.67 -6.38 8.90
N THR A 63 1.85 -5.36 8.64
CA THR A 63 2.24 -3.94 8.73
C THR A 63 1.45 -3.24 9.84
N PRO A 64 2.09 -2.42 10.68
CA PRO A 64 1.38 -1.67 11.71
C PRO A 64 0.41 -0.68 11.06
N ILE A 65 -0.75 -0.46 11.69
CA ILE A 65 -1.70 0.56 11.24
C ILE A 65 -1.02 1.91 11.26
N TYR A 66 -1.17 2.67 10.17
CA TYR A 66 -0.61 4.00 10.03
C TYR A 66 -1.25 4.97 11.05
N PRO A 67 -0.51 5.46 12.06
CA PRO A 67 -1.05 6.31 13.11
C PRO A 67 -1.13 7.79 12.70
N GLY A 68 -0.73 8.14 11.46
CA GLY A 68 -0.50 9.52 11.05
C GLY A 68 -1.72 10.43 11.18
N THR A 69 -2.94 9.93 10.97
CA THR A 69 -4.17 10.73 11.13
C THR A 69 -4.34 11.24 12.56
N LEU A 70 -4.06 10.40 13.56
CA LEU A 70 -4.09 10.81 14.97
C LEU A 70 -2.90 11.70 15.33
N LEU A 71 -1.73 11.45 14.74
CA LEU A 71 -0.57 12.32 14.93
C LEU A 71 -0.82 13.75 14.42
N VAL A 72 -1.58 13.93 13.34
CA VAL A 72 -1.99 15.27 12.87
C VAL A 72 -2.77 16.01 13.97
N LEU A 73 -3.78 15.36 14.57
CA LEU A 73 -4.54 15.97 15.68
C LEU A 73 -3.64 16.29 16.88
N THR A 74 -2.71 15.39 17.22
CA THR A 74 -1.72 15.63 18.27
C THR A 74 -0.83 16.84 17.96
N THR A 75 -0.39 17.02 16.72
CA THR A 75 0.45 18.17 16.33
C THR A 75 -0.31 19.48 16.40
N ILE A 76 -1.58 19.53 15.95
CA ILE A 76 -2.43 20.72 16.03
C ILE A 76 -2.66 21.11 17.50
N ALA A 77 -2.98 20.13 18.35
CA ALA A 77 -3.16 20.36 19.78
C ALA A 77 -1.87 20.84 20.45
N ALA A 78 -0.73 20.23 20.11
CA ALA A 78 0.57 20.63 20.65
C ALA A 78 0.96 22.06 20.25
N ILE A 79 0.76 22.45 18.99
CA ILE A 79 1.01 23.82 18.51
C ILE A 79 0.08 24.80 19.22
N SER A 80 -1.21 24.49 19.30
CA SER A 80 -2.20 25.35 19.96
C SER A 80 -1.90 25.53 21.46
N ALA A 81 -1.55 24.45 22.15
CA ALA A 81 -1.13 24.50 23.56
C ALA A 81 0.18 25.29 23.72
N SER A 82 1.13 25.14 22.78
CA SER A 82 2.37 25.90 22.75
C SER A 82 2.12 27.40 22.66
N VAL A 83 1.28 27.84 21.73
CA VAL A 83 0.95 29.27 21.55
C VAL A 83 0.34 29.83 22.83
N ILE A 84 -0.66 29.15 23.42
CA ILE A 84 -1.32 29.61 24.65
C ILE A 84 -0.34 29.65 25.84
N MET A 85 0.57 28.67 25.93
CA MET A 85 1.56 28.59 27.01
C MET A 85 2.63 29.67 26.87
N LEU A 86 3.10 29.93 25.64
CA LEU A 86 4.22 30.82 25.36
C LEU A 86 3.85 32.31 25.32
N ASP A 87 2.58 32.64 25.02
CA ASP A 87 2.06 34.00 24.85
C ASP A 87 2.46 34.97 25.98
N LYS A 88 2.53 34.49 27.23
CA LYS A 88 2.92 35.29 28.42
C LYS A 88 4.08 34.73 29.21
N LEU A 89 4.85 33.82 28.61
CA LEU A 89 5.90 33.10 29.32
C LEU A 89 7.04 34.05 29.73
N ARG A 90 7.46 34.95 28.83
CA ARG A 90 8.52 35.94 29.10
C ARG A 90 8.17 36.85 30.28
N GLU A 91 6.98 37.46 30.26
CA GLU A 91 6.53 38.36 31.32
C GLU A 91 6.52 37.65 32.68
N ARG A 92 6.00 36.43 32.72
CA ARG A 92 5.94 35.62 33.95
C ARG A 92 7.32 35.21 34.47
N LEU A 93 8.27 34.92 33.58
CA LEU A 93 9.64 34.55 33.97
C LEU A 93 10.37 35.73 34.62
N ILE A 94 10.24 36.92 34.05
CA ILE A 94 10.90 38.14 34.58
C ILE A 94 10.39 38.48 35.99
N THR A 95 9.09 38.29 36.23
CA THR A 95 8.46 38.65 37.51
C THR A 95 8.57 37.58 38.59
N THR A 96 9.15 36.40 38.30
CA THR A 96 9.24 35.30 39.27
C THR A 96 10.68 34.90 39.55
N ASN A 97 10.95 34.52 40.79
CA ASN A 97 12.23 33.91 41.15
C ASN A 97 12.43 32.58 40.41
N ILE A 98 13.69 32.14 40.30
CA ILE A 98 14.06 30.87 39.66
C ILE A 98 13.24 29.73 40.28
N ASN A 99 12.47 29.05 39.43
CA ASN A 99 11.57 27.96 39.80
C ASN A 99 11.51 26.91 38.68
N TYR A 100 10.67 25.90 38.84
CA TYR A 100 10.47 24.84 37.84
C TYR A 100 10.10 25.35 36.43
N ARG A 101 9.52 26.56 36.30
CA ARG A 101 9.16 27.16 35.00
C ARG A 101 10.37 27.64 34.23
N HIS A 102 11.41 28.10 34.92
CA HIS A 102 12.69 28.48 34.31
C HIS A 102 13.41 27.23 33.79
N ILE A 103 13.42 26.17 34.60
CA ILE A 103 14.04 24.88 34.23
C ILE A 103 13.30 24.25 33.04
N SER A 104 11.96 24.22 33.06
CA SER A 104 11.18 23.64 31.97
C SER A 104 11.31 24.42 30.67
N ALA A 105 11.33 25.76 30.72
CA ALA A 105 11.58 26.61 29.56
C ALA A 105 12.99 26.39 28.98
N GLY A 106 14.01 26.27 29.83
CA GLY A 106 15.38 25.97 29.41
C GLY A 106 15.51 24.60 28.75
N ILE A 107 14.92 23.57 29.35
CA ILE A 107 14.88 22.21 28.76
C ILE A 107 14.17 22.22 27.42
N LEU A 108 13.01 22.88 27.33
CA LEU A 108 12.25 22.99 26.09
C LEU A 108 13.09 23.63 24.98
N LEU A 109 13.83 24.70 25.29
CA LEU A 109 14.72 25.38 24.33
C LEU A 109 15.85 24.44 23.87
N ILE A 110 16.55 23.80 24.80
CA ILE A 110 17.66 22.88 24.48
C ILE A 110 17.18 21.71 23.62
N VAL A 111 16.07 21.07 23.99
CA VAL A 111 15.51 19.94 23.23
C VAL A 111 15.06 20.38 21.85
N THR A 112 14.46 21.57 21.72
CA THR A 112 14.06 22.11 20.41
C THR A 112 15.28 22.40 19.54
N ALA A 113 16.33 23.00 20.09
CA ALA A 113 17.58 23.26 19.37
C ALA A 113 18.25 21.97 18.89
N LEU A 114 18.44 20.98 19.78
CA LEU A 114 18.97 19.67 19.42
C LEU A 114 18.12 19.01 18.32
N TYR A 115 16.79 19.06 18.46
CA TYR A 115 15.87 18.48 17.49
C TYR A 115 15.98 19.12 16.10
N THR A 116 16.17 20.45 16.02
CA THR A 116 16.37 21.14 14.74
C THR A 116 17.65 20.67 14.05
N ILE A 117 18.76 20.55 14.80
CA ILE A 117 20.04 20.06 14.26
C ILE A 117 19.89 18.62 13.76
N THR A 118 19.31 17.72 14.56
CA THR A 118 19.10 16.33 14.15
C THR A 118 18.17 16.21 12.94
N SER A 119 17.13 17.04 12.87
CA SER A 119 16.19 17.03 11.74
C SER A 119 16.87 17.48 10.45
N ILE A 120 17.69 18.54 10.49
CA ILE A 120 18.49 18.99 9.34
C ILE A 120 19.45 17.89 8.90
N SER A 121 20.18 17.28 9.85
CA SER A 121 21.08 16.16 9.56
C SER A 121 20.34 14.97 8.94
N TRP A 122 19.12 14.67 9.37
CA TRP A 122 18.33 13.56 8.82
C TRP A 122 17.86 13.86 7.39
N VAL A 123 17.38 15.07 7.11
CA VAL A 123 16.95 15.48 5.76
C VAL A 123 18.10 15.40 4.76
N VAL A 124 19.30 15.84 5.16
CA VAL A 124 20.49 15.84 4.29
C VAL A 124 21.07 14.44 4.05
N SER A 125 20.98 13.53 5.02
CA SER A 125 21.58 12.19 4.92
C SER A 125 20.61 11.14 4.35
N SER A 126 19.57 10.79 5.11
CA SER A 126 18.72 9.63 4.87
C SER A 126 17.31 9.97 4.37
N GLY A 127 16.83 11.19 4.63
CA GLY A 127 15.54 11.69 4.13
C GLY A 127 15.49 11.79 2.60
N ALA A 128 16.64 11.91 1.94
CA ALA A 128 16.78 11.90 0.50
C ALA A 128 16.35 10.56 -0.14
N ASN A 129 16.34 9.44 0.59
CA ASN A 129 15.91 8.12 0.10
C ASN A 129 14.43 7.84 0.40
N SER A 130 13.54 8.80 0.13
CA SER A 130 12.09 8.69 0.36
C SER A 130 11.45 7.55 -0.47
N PRO A 131 10.51 6.75 0.09
CA PRO A 131 9.71 5.78 -0.69
C PRO A 131 8.97 6.39 -1.89
N VAL A 132 8.69 7.69 -1.84
CA VAL A 132 7.93 8.42 -2.88
C VAL A 132 8.86 9.09 -3.90
N LEU A 133 10.16 8.76 -3.90
CA LEU A 133 11.07 9.27 -4.92
C LEU A 133 10.67 8.70 -6.29
N THR A 134 10.34 9.57 -7.24
CA THR A 134 10.16 9.20 -8.64
C THR A 134 11.45 8.55 -9.14
N GLY A 135 11.38 7.27 -9.52
CA GLY A 135 12.55 6.51 -9.98
C GLY A 135 13.14 5.52 -8.97
N LYS A 136 12.51 5.26 -7.83
CA LYS A 136 12.86 4.05 -7.05
C LYS A 136 12.64 2.82 -7.94
N GLY A 137 13.75 2.11 -8.16
CA GLY A 137 13.92 1.12 -9.22
C GLY A 137 12.74 0.16 -9.33
N LEU A 138 12.36 -0.09 -10.59
CA LEU A 138 11.33 -1.04 -10.96
C LEU A 138 11.44 -2.30 -10.08
N VAL A 139 10.33 -2.69 -9.47
CA VAL A 139 10.25 -3.89 -8.61
C VAL A 139 10.66 -5.14 -9.41
N LEU A 140 10.53 -5.06 -10.75
CA LEU A 140 10.92 -6.04 -11.73
C LEU A 140 12.13 -5.58 -12.57
N PRO A 141 12.98 -6.51 -13.04
CA PRO A 141 13.96 -6.24 -14.09
C PRO A 141 13.34 -5.56 -15.33
N ALA A 142 14.12 -4.73 -16.03
CA ALA A 142 13.63 -3.90 -17.12
C ALA A 142 12.91 -4.68 -18.25
N PHE A 143 13.31 -5.92 -18.54
CA PHE A 143 12.66 -6.72 -19.59
C PHE A 143 11.27 -7.20 -19.18
N LEU A 144 11.04 -7.52 -17.90
CA LEU A 144 9.72 -7.90 -17.38
C LEU A 144 8.78 -6.71 -17.30
N ALA A 145 9.32 -5.51 -17.11
CA ALA A 145 8.53 -4.29 -17.06
C ALA A 145 8.00 -3.85 -18.43
N ILE A 146 8.63 -4.30 -19.52
CA ILE A 146 8.18 -4.00 -20.90
C ILE A 146 6.95 -4.84 -21.27
N GLU A 147 6.84 -6.05 -20.69
CA GLU A 147 5.71 -6.93 -20.98
C GLU A 147 4.50 -6.54 -20.14
N SER A 148 3.65 -5.68 -20.70
CA SER A 148 2.51 -5.09 -20.03
C SER A 148 1.38 -6.07 -19.70
N ASP A 149 1.40 -7.29 -20.25
CA ASP A 149 0.32 -8.29 -20.08
C ASP A 149 0.75 -9.54 -19.28
N ALA A 150 2.00 -9.56 -18.79
CA ALA A 150 2.52 -10.70 -18.05
C ALA A 150 2.39 -10.49 -16.53
N LYS A 151 1.81 -11.47 -15.82
CA LYS A 151 1.91 -11.52 -14.36
C LYS A 151 3.22 -12.17 -13.97
N THR A 152 3.97 -11.47 -13.12
CA THR A 152 5.24 -11.94 -12.58
C THR A 152 5.12 -12.17 -11.08
N MET A 153 5.41 -13.39 -10.64
CA MET A 153 5.53 -13.72 -9.23
C MET A 153 6.90 -13.33 -8.71
N VAL A 154 6.98 -12.43 -7.74
CA VAL A 154 8.23 -12.01 -7.11
C VAL A 154 8.37 -12.73 -5.78
N ILE A 155 9.36 -13.60 -5.66
CA ILE A 155 9.71 -14.29 -4.42
C ILE A 155 10.91 -13.60 -3.78
N ARG A 156 10.83 -13.39 -2.47
CA ARG A 156 11.90 -12.88 -1.63
C ARG A 156 12.09 -13.82 -0.44
N PRO A 157 13.26 -14.50 -0.34
CA PRO A 157 13.58 -15.23 0.88
C PRO A 157 13.78 -14.25 2.03
N ARG A 158 13.28 -14.62 3.21
CA ARG A 158 13.48 -13.90 4.45
C ARG A 158 13.84 -14.89 5.55
N THR A 159 15.07 -14.79 6.01
CA THR A 159 15.54 -15.49 7.20
C THR A 159 15.19 -14.64 8.43
N THR A 160 14.29 -15.11 9.27
CA THR A 160 14.02 -14.55 10.60
C THR A 160 14.55 -15.55 11.61
N GLY A 161 15.71 -15.27 12.21
CA GLY A 161 16.36 -16.22 13.12
C GLY A 161 16.79 -17.50 12.41
N GLU A 162 16.34 -18.67 12.89
CA GLU A 162 16.58 -19.98 12.28
C GLU A 162 15.51 -20.40 11.25
N GLU A 163 14.38 -19.69 11.17
CA GLU A 163 13.32 -20.00 10.21
C GLU A 163 13.52 -19.23 8.90
N VAL A 164 13.62 -19.99 7.80
CA VAL A 164 13.59 -19.44 6.43
C VAL A 164 12.13 -19.34 6.01
N SER A 165 11.62 -18.11 5.94
CA SER A 165 10.28 -17.81 5.42
C SER A 165 10.39 -17.23 4.00
N LEU A 166 9.42 -17.53 3.14
CA LEU A 166 9.33 -16.93 1.81
C LEU A 166 8.22 -15.90 1.78
N ASN A 167 8.58 -14.67 1.39
CA ASN A 167 7.59 -13.66 1.05
C ASN A 167 7.41 -13.66 -0.45
N TYR A 168 6.17 -13.58 -0.91
CA TYR A 168 5.88 -13.42 -2.33
C TYR A 168 4.93 -12.25 -2.58
N TYR A 169 4.96 -11.76 -3.82
CA TYR A 169 4.06 -10.73 -4.32
C TYR A 169 3.85 -10.94 -5.81
N ILE A 170 2.61 -10.78 -6.30
CA ILE A 170 2.29 -10.91 -7.72
C ILE A 170 2.29 -9.51 -8.34
N ALA A 171 3.31 -9.23 -9.14
CA ALA A 171 3.39 -8.03 -9.96
C ALA A 171 2.58 -8.22 -11.24
N ARG A 172 1.71 -7.25 -11.54
CA ARG A 172 0.97 -7.18 -12.80
C ARG A 172 1.80 -6.35 -13.79
N GLY A 173 1.94 -6.83 -15.02
CA GLY A 173 2.45 -6.00 -16.11
C GLY A 173 1.53 -4.81 -16.35
N GLY A 174 2.09 -3.66 -16.71
CA GLY A 174 1.35 -2.45 -17.08
C GLY A 174 1.34 -1.33 -16.04
N ASP A 175 1.02 -0.12 -16.50
CA ASP A 175 0.94 1.06 -15.65
C ASP A 175 -0.32 1.04 -14.77
N ALA A 176 -0.17 1.35 -13.48
CA ALA A 176 -1.30 1.53 -12.59
C ALA A 176 -2.13 2.74 -13.07
N THR A 177 -3.36 2.50 -13.54
CA THR A 177 -4.25 3.59 -13.97
C THR A 177 -4.99 4.19 -12.78
N LEU A 178 -5.35 5.48 -12.88
CA LEU A 178 -6.16 6.14 -11.85
C LEU A 178 -7.47 5.36 -11.64
N ALA A 179 -7.79 5.10 -10.38
CA ALA A 179 -8.95 4.33 -9.94
C ALA A 179 -8.87 2.80 -10.14
N GLN A 180 -7.74 2.21 -10.54
CA GLN A 180 -7.49 0.78 -10.32
C GLN A 180 -7.15 0.50 -8.84
N PRO A 181 -7.44 -0.70 -8.32
CA PRO A 181 -7.05 -1.08 -6.97
C PRO A 181 -5.53 -1.21 -6.90
N ASP A 182 -4.89 -0.30 -6.17
CA ASP A 182 -3.46 -0.38 -5.80
C ASP A 182 -3.21 -1.43 -4.70
N MET A 183 -4.28 -2.13 -4.27
CA MET A 183 -4.16 -3.29 -3.40
C MET A 183 -4.16 -4.55 -4.26
N ALA A 184 -3.11 -5.36 -4.10
CA ALA A 184 -3.10 -6.70 -4.63
C ALA A 184 -4.35 -7.47 -4.14
N PRO A 185 -4.96 -8.32 -4.97
CA PRO A 185 -6.07 -9.15 -4.54
C PRO A 185 -5.68 -10.02 -3.34
N ALA A 186 -6.67 -10.48 -2.55
CA ALA A 186 -6.41 -11.41 -1.46
C ALA A 186 -5.65 -12.64 -1.99
N ASP A 187 -4.66 -13.09 -1.21
CA ASP A 187 -3.83 -14.24 -1.55
C ASP A 187 -4.71 -15.48 -1.72
N ARG A 188 -4.44 -16.24 -2.79
CA ARG A 188 -5.14 -17.49 -3.04
C ARG A 188 -4.40 -18.58 -2.30
N GLU A 189 -5.14 -19.36 -1.51
CA GLU A 189 -4.57 -20.51 -0.79
C GLU A 189 -3.80 -21.42 -1.75
N GLN A 190 -4.32 -21.65 -2.96
CA GLN A 190 -3.68 -22.47 -4.00
C GLN A 190 -2.31 -21.94 -4.44
N ILE A 191 -2.16 -20.61 -4.64
CA ILE A 191 -0.87 -20.01 -4.97
C ILE A 191 0.07 -20.11 -3.78
N SER A 192 -0.44 -19.85 -2.57
CA SER A 192 0.35 -19.94 -1.34
C SER A 192 0.89 -21.34 -1.10
N THR A 193 0.06 -22.36 -1.28
CA THR A 193 0.44 -23.78 -1.19
C THR A 193 1.47 -24.12 -2.27
N ALA A 194 1.28 -23.71 -3.52
CA ALA A 194 2.25 -23.96 -4.58
C ALA A 194 3.62 -23.31 -4.31
N VAL A 195 3.66 -22.10 -3.74
CA VAL A 195 4.93 -21.45 -3.33
C VAL A 195 5.60 -22.23 -2.19
N GLN A 196 4.82 -22.70 -1.22
CA GLN A 196 5.33 -23.52 -0.12
C GLN A 196 5.89 -24.85 -0.64
N GLU A 197 5.19 -25.53 -1.54
CA GLU A 197 5.67 -26.76 -2.18
C GLU A 197 6.96 -26.53 -2.99
N ILE A 198 7.11 -25.38 -3.65
CA ILE A 198 8.38 -24.99 -4.29
C ILE A 198 9.48 -24.82 -3.25
N ALA A 199 9.19 -24.22 -2.10
CA ALA A 199 10.16 -24.05 -1.02
C ALA A 199 10.65 -25.40 -0.47
N ASP A 200 9.72 -26.33 -0.30
CA ASP A 200 9.95 -27.65 0.29
C ASP A 200 10.52 -28.67 -0.71
N GLY A 201 10.61 -28.32 -2.00
CA GLY A 201 11.09 -29.20 -3.06
C GLY A 201 10.08 -30.24 -3.57
N SER A 202 8.81 -30.10 -3.21
CA SER A 202 7.71 -31.02 -3.56
C SER A 202 6.78 -30.48 -4.66
N GLY A 203 7.01 -29.26 -5.17
CA GLY A 203 6.13 -28.52 -6.10
C GLY A 203 6.04 -29.03 -7.54
N LEU A 204 5.80 -30.33 -7.75
CA LEU A 204 5.63 -30.95 -9.07
C LEU A 204 4.49 -30.34 -9.91
N THR A 205 3.46 -29.80 -9.25
CA THR A 205 2.28 -29.16 -9.87
C THR A 205 2.27 -27.64 -9.75
N ALA A 206 3.37 -27.03 -9.30
CA ALA A 206 3.41 -25.59 -9.11
C ALA A 206 3.37 -24.84 -10.46
N SER A 207 4.03 -25.36 -11.50
CA SER A 207 4.02 -24.78 -12.84
C SER A 207 2.62 -24.77 -13.48
N THR A 208 1.84 -25.84 -13.32
CA THR A 208 0.45 -25.90 -13.79
C THR A 208 -0.45 -24.95 -13.00
N THR A 209 -0.29 -24.90 -11.68
CA THR A 209 -1.04 -23.98 -10.82
C THR A 209 -0.78 -22.53 -11.22
N PHE A 210 0.48 -22.16 -11.44
CA PHE A 210 0.86 -20.80 -11.87
C PHE A 210 0.32 -20.46 -13.27
N ALA A 211 0.37 -21.39 -14.21
CA ALA A 211 -0.17 -21.20 -15.56
C ALA A 211 -1.69 -20.94 -15.55
N VAL A 212 -2.46 -21.75 -14.81
CA VAL A 212 -3.92 -21.56 -14.64
C VAL A 212 -4.24 -20.19 -14.03
N HIS A 213 -3.33 -19.68 -13.18
CA HIS A 213 -3.44 -18.39 -12.53
C HIS A 213 -2.93 -17.21 -13.36
N GLY A 214 -2.47 -17.43 -14.60
CA GLY A 214 -1.98 -16.37 -15.46
C GLY A 214 -0.56 -15.90 -15.11
N ILE A 215 0.19 -16.62 -14.28
CA ILE A 215 1.55 -16.27 -13.84
C ILE A 215 2.57 -16.81 -14.84
N LYS A 216 3.10 -15.90 -15.68
CA LYS A 216 4.04 -16.24 -16.75
C LYS A 216 5.48 -16.33 -16.26
N TYR A 217 5.86 -15.44 -15.34
CA TYR A 217 7.24 -15.35 -14.85
C TYR A 217 7.33 -15.56 -13.34
N LEU A 218 8.41 -16.21 -12.92
CA LEU A 218 8.82 -16.34 -11.54
C LEU A 218 10.15 -15.61 -11.36
N PHE A 219 10.19 -14.62 -10.47
CA PHE A 219 11.37 -13.82 -10.19
C PHE A 219 11.81 -14.01 -8.73
N LEU A 220 12.96 -14.66 -8.54
CA LEU A 220 13.61 -14.75 -7.23
C LEU A 220 14.55 -13.56 -7.05
N LYS A 221 14.16 -12.64 -6.17
CA LYS A 221 14.89 -11.40 -5.92
C LYS A 221 16.10 -11.63 -5.02
N SER A 222 17.21 -10.98 -5.35
CA SER A 222 18.43 -10.96 -4.53
C SER A 222 18.18 -10.37 -3.12
N PRO A 223 18.80 -10.92 -2.03
CA PRO A 223 19.79 -12.01 -2.01
C PRO A 223 19.18 -13.38 -2.35
N ILE A 224 19.87 -14.15 -3.20
CA ILE A 224 19.38 -15.43 -3.72
C ILE A 224 19.76 -16.54 -2.75
N ASP A 225 18.80 -17.40 -2.41
CA ASP A 225 19.06 -18.70 -1.78
C ASP A 225 19.33 -19.73 -2.87
N GLU A 226 20.56 -20.25 -2.93
CA GLU A 226 20.98 -21.23 -3.93
C GLU A 226 20.21 -22.55 -3.83
N ASN A 227 19.70 -22.91 -2.65
CA ASN A 227 18.91 -24.12 -2.47
C ASN A 227 17.57 -23.97 -3.20
N ILE A 228 16.89 -22.83 -3.01
CA ILE A 228 15.62 -22.53 -3.66
C ILE A 228 15.82 -22.43 -5.18
N ALA A 229 16.88 -21.76 -5.63
CA ALA A 229 17.19 -21.66 -7.05
C ALA A 229 17.39 -23.05 -7.70
N ARG A 230 18.12 -23.95 -7.01
CA ARG A 230 18.34 -25.33 -7.48
C ARG A 230 17.06 -26.14 -7.52
N VAL A 231 16.19 -25.97 -6.52
CA VAL A 231 14.89 -26.63 -6.49
C VAL A 231 14.07 -26.18 -7.70
N ILE A 232 13.94 -24.88 -7.95
CA ILE A 232 13.18 -24.36 -9.10
C ILE A 232 13.79 -24.84 -10.43
N ASP A 233 15.11 -24.82 -10.56
CA ASP A 233 15.81 -25.35 -11.76
C ASP A 233 15.56 -26.87 -11.96
N GLY A 234 15.29 -27.62 -10.88
CA GLY A 234 14.96 -29.05 -10.92
C GLY A 234 13.47 -29.36 -11.10
N LEU A 235 12.57 -28.37 -10.92
CA LEU A 235 11.14 -28.54 -11.11
C LEU A 235 10.78 -28.50 -12.60
N GLY A 236 9.97 -29.47 -13.04
CA GLY A 236 9.46 -29.49 -14.41
C GLY A 236 8.48 -28.35 -14.69
N GLY A 237 8.56 -27.77 -15.90
CA GLY A 237 7.63 -26.73 -16.36
C GLY A 237 8.05 -25.28 -16.05
N PHE A 238 9.25 -25.08 -15.51
CA PHE A 238 9.93 -23.80 -15.46
C PHE A 238 11.18 -23.83 -16.33
N SER A 239 11.43 -22.76 -17.08
CA SER A 239 12.62 -22.61 -17.90
C SER A 239 13.33 -21.31 -17.54
N ARG A 240 14.66 -21.34 -17.39
CA ARG A 240 15.40 -20.17 -16.94
C ARG A 240 15.47 -19.12 -18.06
N ALA A 241 14.84 -17.97 -17.84
CA ALA A 241 14.76 -16.88 -18.82
C ALA A 241 15.89 -15.86 -18.65
N SER A 242 16.30 -15.58 -17.41
CA SER A 242 17.38 -14.62 -17.14
C SER A 242 18.04 -14.87 -15.78
N SER A 243 19.31 -14.45 -15.65
CA SER A 243 20.06 -14.48 -14.40
C SER A 243 20.91 -13.21 -14.32
N THR A 244 20.58 -12.32 -13.39
CA THR A 244 21.22 -11.01 -13.25
C THR A 244 21.64 -10.76 -11.80
N SER A 245 22.36 -9.67 -11.54
CA SER A 245 22.68 -9.23 -10.17
C SER A 245 21.44 -8.89 -9.34
N ALA A 246 20.31 -8.58 -9.98
CA ALA A 246 19.05 -8.30 -9.30
C ALA A 246 18.30 -9.57 -8.83
N GLY A 247 18.58 -10.72 -9.46
CA GLY A 247 17.87 -11.97 -9.21
C GLY A 247 17.84 -12.90 -10.44
N ILE A 248 17.14 -14.02 -10.29
CA ILE A 248 16.94 -15.04 -11.34
C ILE A 248 15.47 -15.03 -11.76
N VAL A 249 15.22 -15.14 -13.07
CA VAL A 249 13.88 -15.21 -13.64
C VAL A 249 13.69 -16.54 -14.37
N TRP A 250 12.58 -17.20 -14.10
CA TRP A 250 12.08 -18.35 -14.83
C TRP A 250 10.78 -18.00 -15.56
N GLU A 251 10.57 -18.62 -16.71
CA GLU A 251 9.35 -18.58 -17.50
C GLU A 251 8.62 -19.92 -17.38
N THR A 252 7.32 -19.85 -17.10
CA THR A 252 6.43 -21.02 -17.08
C THR A 252 6.30 -21.56 -18.50
N SER A 253 6.61 -22.85 -18.70
CA SER A 253 6.61 -23.47 -20.04
C SER A 253 5.21 -23.74 -20.61
N ILE A 254 4.15 -23.49 -19.83
CA ILE A 254 2.76 -23.66 -20.24
C ILE A 254 2.23 -22.30 -20.69
N ASP A 255 1.47 -22.30 -21.80
CA ASP A 255 0.84 -21.10 -22.33
C ASP A 255 0.01 -20.40 -21.25
N THR A 256 0.33 -19.13 -21.02
CA THR A 256 -0.20 -18.32 -19.92
C THR A 256 -0.69 -16.97 -20.44
N GLY A 257 -1.80 -16.45 -19.94
CA GLY A 257 -2.32 -15.13 -20.29
C GLY A 257 -3.44 -14.64 -19.37
N GLU A 258 -3.97 -13.44 -19.64
CA GLU A 258 -5.11 -12.91 -18.88
C GLU A 258 -6.39 -13.73 -19.13
N ILE A 259 -6.53 -14.28 -20.35
CA ILE A 259 -7.73 -15.00 -20.80
C ILE A 259 -7.34 -16.32 -21.45
N LEU A 260 -7.85 -17.40 -20.86
CA LEU A 260 -7.71 -18.77 -21.35
C LEU A 260 -9.05 -19.22 -21.95
N PHE A 261 -9.00 -19.76 -23.16
CA PHE A 261 -10.15 -20.35 -23.83
C PHE A 261 -9.98 -21.85 -23.93
N THR A 262 -10.96 -22.58 -23.38
CA THR A 262 -11.04 -24.03 -23.45
C THR A 262 -12.17 -24.41 -24.40
N ASN A 263 -11.83 -25.07 -25.50
CA ASN A 263 -12.84 -25.53 -26.46
C ASN A 263 -13.61 -26.75 -25.90
N LEU A 264 -14.69 -27.15 -26.59
CA LEU A 264 -15.49 -28.33 -26.20
C LEU A 264 -14.68 -29.65 -26.22
N SER A 265 -13.54 -29.68 -26.91
CA SER A 265 -12.62 -30.83 -26.94
C SER A 265 -11.61 -30.83 -25.78
N GLY A 266 -11.65 -29.82 -24.89
CA GLY A 266 -10.74 -29.70 -23.75
C GLY A 266 -9.36 -29.11 -24.08
N LYS A 267 -9.15 -28.58 -25.30
CA LYS A 267 -7.91 -27.89 -25.67
C LYS A 267 -7.96 -26.44 -25.18
N THR A 268 -6.97 -26.06 -24.38
CA THR A 268 -6.78 -24.69 -23.89
C THR A 268 -5.94 -23.88 -24.87
N SER A 269 -6.29 -22.61 -25.06
CA SER A 269 -5.53 -21.64 -25.85
C SER A 269 -5.62 -20.25 -25.22
N VAL A 270 -4.60 -19.42 -25.41
CA VAL A 270 -4.62 -18.03 -24.93
C VAL A 270 -5.28 -17.16 -25.99
N LEU A 271 -6.27 -16.37 -25.59
CA LEU A 271 -6.89 -15.39 -26.48
C LEU A 271 -6.40 -13.97 -26.15
N PRO A 272 -5.86 -13.22 -27.13
CA PRO A 272 -5.45 -11.85 -26.89
C PRO A 272 -6.66 -10.94 -26.66
N LEU A 273 -6.54 -9.98 -25.74
CA LEU A 273 -7.53 -8.91 -25.61
C LEU A 273 -7.41 -7.94 -26.78
N GLY A 274 -8.43 -7.92 -27.65
CA GLY A 274 -8.57 -6.90 -28.69
C GLY A 274 -9.23 -5.62 -28.17
N THR A 275 -9.03 -4.50 -28.86
CA THR A 275 -9.60 -3.19 -28.51
C THR A 275 -11.13 -3.18 -28.45
N LEU A 276 -11.78 -4.03 -29.25
CA LEU A 276 -13.24 -4.16 -29.34
C LEU A 276 -13.79 -5.31 -28.47
N GLY A 277 -12.91 -6.17 -27.94
CA GLY A 277 -13.27 -7.40 -27.25
C GLY A 277 -12.42 -8.58 -27.68
N ILE A 278 -12.82 -9.76 -27.21
CA ILE A 278 -12.12 -11.03 -27.42
C ILE A 278 -12.82 -11.75 -28.57
N THR A 279 -12.09 -12.10 -29.62
CA THR A 279 -12.67 -12.85 -30.73
C THR A 279 -12.59 -14.34 -30.43
N VAL A 280 -13.76 -14.98 -30.34
CA VAL A 280 -13.86 -16.41 -30.06
C VAL A 280 -14.34 -17.11 -31.32
N ASN A 281 -13.55 -18.05 -31.85
CA ASN A 281 -13.84 -18.72 -33.13
C ASN A 281 -14.72 -19.97 -32.98
N GLU A 282 -14.86 -20.50 -31.76
CA GLU A 282 -15.58 -21.75 -31.48
C GLU A 282 -16.37 -21.62 -30.17
N PRO A 283 -17.47 -22.38 -29.98
CA PRO A 283 -18.11 -22.50 -28.67
C PRO A 283 -17.17 -23.14 -27.64
N GLY A 284 -17.24 -22.69 -26.39
CA GLY A 284 -16.38 -23.19 -25.32
C GLY A 284 -16.49 -22.38 -24.03
N GLU A 285 -15.48 -22.52 -23.19
CA GLU A 285 -15.39 -21.84 -21.90
C GLU A 285 -14.26 -20.81 -21.91
N LEU A 286 -14.59 -19.58 -21.53
CA LEU A 286 -13.65 -18.48 -21.43
C LEU A 286 -13.35 -18.23 -19.94
N THR A 287 -12.14 -18.58 -19.54
CA THR A 287 -11.64 -18.45 -18.16
C THR A 287 -10.78 -17.20 -18.05
N VAL A 288 -11.10 -16.33 -17.11
CA VAL A 288 -10.25 -15.16 -16.79
C VAL A 288 -9.33 -15.54 -15.66
N THR A 289 -8.03 -15.27 -15.77
CA THR A 289 -7.04 -15.60 -14.74
C THR A 289 -7.05 -14.62 -13.54
N GLU A 290 -8.22 -14.08 -13.22
CA GLU A 290 -8.45 -13.07 -12.18
C GLU A 290 -9.34 -13.59 -11.05
N ASN A 291 -9.40 -12.86 -9.94
CA ASN A 291 -10.22 -13.29 -8.81
C ASN A 291 -11.70 -13.30 -9.19
N PHE A 292 -12.40 -14.39 -8.87
CA PHE A 292 -13.84 -14.45 -9.07
C PHE A 292 -14.52 -13.36 -8.26
N SER A 293 -15.28 -12.51 -8.95
CA SER A 293 -15.98 -11.39 -8.35
C SER A 293 -17.32 -11.15 -9.03
N ARG A 294 -18.22 -10.46 -8.33
CA ARG A 294 -19.50 -10.03 -8.92
C ARG A 294 -19.32 -8.95 -10.01
N GLY A 295 -18.17 -8.28 -10.05
CA GLY A 295 -17.85 -7.24 -11.01
C GLY A 295 -17.60 -7.75 -12.43
N TRP A 296 -17.06 -8.96 -12.59
CA TRP A 296 -16.81 -9.54 -13.92
C TRP A 296 -18.12 -9.83 -14.67
N ARG A 297 -18.22 -9.24 -15.87
CA ARG A 297 -19.32 -9.42 -16.82
C ARG A 297 -18.75 -9.65 -18.21
N ALA A 298 -19.29 -10.63 -18.92
CA ALA A 298 -19.03 -10.83 -20.33
C ALA A 298 -20.35 -10.75 -21.09
N MET A 299 -20.31 -10.17 -22.28
CA MET A 299 -21.46 -9.98 -23.16
C MET A 299 -21.12 -10.43 -24.56
N GLN A 300 -22.10 -11.03 -25.23
CA GLN A 300 -22.01 -11.45 -26.62
C GLN A 300 -23.34 -11.13 -27.29
N ASP A 301 -23.30 -10.46 -28.45
CA ASP A 301 -24.47 -10.06 -29.23
C ASP A 301 -25.58 -9.36 -28.41
N GLY A 302 -25.19 -8.54 -27.43
CA GLY A 302 -26.10 -7.83 -26.53
C GLY A 302 -26.71 -8.67 -25.41
N SER A 303 -26.41 -9.98 -25.34
CA SER A 303 -26.80 -10.86 -24.24
C SER A 303 -25.66 -11.04 -23.23
N ARG A 304 -25.99 -11.18 -21.95
CA ARG A 304 -25.02 -11.43 -20.89
C ARG A 304 -24.70 -12.92 -20.81
N LEU A 305 -23.43 -13.27 -20.83
CA LEU A 305 -22.98 -14.64 -20.65
C LEU A 305 -23.11 -15.08 -19.19
N GLU A 306 -23.42 -16.37 -19.00
CA GLU A 306 -23.49 -16.97 -17.68
C GLU A 306 -22.08 -17.05 -17.09
N ARG A 307 -21.93 -16.60 -15.85
CA ARG A 307 -20.66 -16.67 -15.12
C ARG A 307 -20.71 -17.80 -14.11
N LYS A 308 -19.77 -18.74 -14.21
CA LYS A 308 -19.56 -19.83 -13.26
C LYS A 308 -18.21 -19.68 -12.57
N ARG A 309 -18.05 -20.37 -11.45
CA ARG A 309 -16.77 -20.47 -10.73
C ARG A 309 -16.18 -21.83 -11.05
N ASN A 310 -14.93 -21.87 -11.50
CA ASN A 310 -14.22 -23.14 -11.70
C ASN A 310 -13.75 -23.74 -10.36
N VAL A 311 -13.25 -24.98 -10.41
CA VAL A 311 -12.60 -25.67 -9.28
C VAL A 311 -11.44 -24.85 -8.72
N ASP A 312 -10.72 -24.12 -9.58
CA ASP A 312 -9.63 -23.21 -9.22
C ASP A 312 -10.09 -21.82 -8.71
N GLY A 313 -11.39 -21.64 -8.48
CA GLY A 313 -11.92 -20.39 -7.97
C GLY A 313 -11.91 -19.22 -8.96
N LEU A 314 -11.62 -19.48 -10.25
CA LEU A 314 -11.61 -18.51 -11.34
C LEU A 314 -13.01 -18.26 -11.93
N PRO A 315 -13.30 -17.06 -12.46
CA PRO A 315 -14.52 -16.80 -13.23
C PRO A 315 -14.42 -17.37 -14.64
N VAL A 316 -15.40 -18.21 -14.96
CA VAL A 316 -15.58 -18.85 -16.27
C VAL A 316 -16.86 -18.34 -16.90
N PHE A 317 -16.81 -18.03 -18.19
CA PHE A 317 -17.95 -17.63 -19.00
C PHE A 317 -18.19 -18.66 -20.09
N THR A 318 -19.41 -19.17 -20.17
CA THR A 318 -19.80 -20.13 -21.21
C THR A 318 -20.15 -19.39 -22.49
N VAL A 319 -19.39 -19.62 -23.56
CA VAL A 319 -19.59 -19.03 -24.89
C VAL A 319 -20.27 -20.08 -25.76
N THR A 320 -21.53 -19.83 -26.12
CA THR A 320 -22.34 -20.80 -26.88
C THR A 320 -22.22 -20.65 -28.39
N LYS A 321 -21.78 -19.47 -28.87
CA LYS A 321 -21.63 -19.16 -30.30
C LYS A 321 -20.25 -18.58 -30.57
N PRO A 322 -19.66 -18.84 -31.74
CA PRO A 322 -18.48 -18.10 -32.18
C PRO A 322 -18.84 -16.64 -32.42
N GLY A 323 -17.96 -15.71 -32.06
CA GLY A 323 -18.16 -14.28 -32.24
C GLY A 323 -17.32 -13.42 -31.29
N LEU A 324 -17.61 -12.12 -31.28
CA LEU A 324 -16.95 -11.15 -30.42
C LEU A 324 -17.59 -11.19 -29.02
N VAL A 325 -16.74 -11.38 -28.00
CA VAL A 325 -17.13 -11.32 -26.59
C VAL A 325 -16.54 -10.06 -25.98
N THR A 326 -17.38 -9.16 -25.52
CA THR A 326 -16.94 -7.97 -24.78
C THR A 326 -16.92 -8.29 -23.29
N MET A 327 -15.74 -8.21 -22.69
CA MET A 327 -15.55 -8.39 -21.26
C MET A 327 -15.41 -7.03 -20.57
N MET A 328 -16.01 -6.90 -19.39
CA MET A 328 -15.90 -5.71 -18.56
C MET A 328 -15.89 -6.06 -17.07
N TYR A 329 -15.18 -5.25 -16.30
CA TYR A 329 -15.21 -5.29 -14.85
C TYR A 329 -16.02 -4.10 -14.30
N ASP A 330 -17.14 -4.40 -13.66
CA ASP A 330 -17.96 -3.39 -12.98
C ASP A 330 -17.39 -3.05 -11.59
N GLY A 331 -16.66 -1.93 -11.53
CA GLY A 331 -16.10 -1.33 -10.32
C GLY A 331 -16.91 -0.15 -9.76
N THR A 332 -18.20 -0.03 -10.10
CA THR A 332 -19.00 1.18 -9.80
C THR A 332 -19.05 1.52 -8.31
N SER A 333 -19.19 0.52 -7.43
CA SER A 333 -19.23 0.75 -5.97
C SER A 333 -17.95 1.40 -5.44
N ARG A 334 -16.79 0.92 -5.89
CA ARG A 334 -15.49 1.49 -5.50
C ARG A 334 -15.31 2.89 -6.07
N ARG A 335 -15.66 3.12 -7.33
CA ARG A 335 -15.62 4.46 -7.93
C ARG A 335 -16.51 5.45 -7.16
N ALA A 336 -17.68 5.00 -6.72
CA ALA A 336 -18.58 5.82 -5.90
C ALA A 336 -17.95 6.16 -4.53
N LEU A 337 -17.34 5.18 -3.84
CA LEU A 337 -16.65 5.42 -2.57
C LEU A 337 -15.45 6.37 -2.70
N VAL A 338 -14.63 6.21 -3.75
CA VAL A 338 -13.49 7.11 -4.01
C VAL A 338 -13.98 8.52 -4.32
N SER A 339 -15.04 8.65 -5.11
CA SER A 339 -15.65 9.95 -5.42
C SER A 339 -16.20 10.61 -4.15
N PHE A 340 -16.83 9.83 -3.28
CA PHE A 340 -17.32 10.31 -1.99
C PHE A 340 -16.17 10.78 -1.08
N GLN A 341 -15.08 10.01 -0.97
CA GLN A 341 -13.88 10.41 -0.22
C GLN A 341 -13.30 11.73 -0.74
N PHE A 342 -13.24 11.90 -2.06
CA PHE A 342 -12.77 13.13 -2.69
C PHE A 342 -13.68 14.32 -2.34
N ILE A 343 -15.01 14.16 -2.43
CA ILE A 343 -15.97 15.19 -2.06
C ILE A 343 -15.82 15.58 -0.58
N VAL A 344 -15.68 14.60 0.32
CA VAL A 344 -15.47 14.86 1.75
C VAL A 344 -14.18 15.64 1.98
N LEU A 345 -13.08 15.25 1.33
CA LEU A 345 -11.79 15.94 1.46
C LEU A 345 -11.87 17.39 0.97
N VAL A 346 -12.48 17.63 -0.19
CA VAL A 346 -12.70 18.99 -0.72
C VAL A 346 -13.59 19.80 0.23
N THR A 347 -14.66 19.20 0.75
CA THR A 347 -15.58 19.88 1.68
C THR A 347 -14.86 20.28 2.97
N VAL A 348 -14.06 19.38 3.55
CA VAL A 348 -13.24 19.68 4.74
C VAL A 348 -12.25 20.79 4.44
N MET A 349 -11.59 20.78 3.29
CA MET A 349 -10.68 21.85 2.88
C MET A 349 -11.38 23.20 2.78
N VAL A 350 -12.57 23.25 2.16
CA VAL A 350 -13.40 24.46 2.05
C VAL A 350 -13.87 24.97 3.41
N LEU A 351 -14.27 24.09 4.31
CA LEU A 351 -14.69 24.47 5.66
C LEU A 351 -13.52 24.88 6.57
N ALA A 352 -12.31 24.37 6.30
CA ALA A 352 -11.10 24.72 7.02
C ALA A 352 -10.45 26.02 6.51
N LEU A 353 -10.83 26.51 5.32
CA LEU A 353 -10.39 27.80 4.83
C LEU A 353 -10.93 28.91 5.75
N PRO A 354 -10.08 29.87 6.16
CA PRO A 354 -10.53 30.98 6.99
C PRO A 354 -11.63 31.75 6.25
N ALA A 355 -12.81 31.82 6.86
CA ALA A 355 -13.88 32.67 6.36
C ALA A 355 -13.40 34.13 6.41
N GLY A 356 -13.46 34.83 5.27
CA GLY A 356 -13.18 36.26 5.23
C GLY A 356 -14.03 37.00 6.27
N ARG A 357 -13.42 37.96 6.99
CA ARG A 357 -14.10 38.80 8.00
C ARG A 357 -15.42 39.31 7.41
N ARG A 358 -16.53 39.07 8.12
CA ARG A 358 -17.81 39.67 7.73
C ARG A 358 -17.67 41.19 7.87
N ARG A 359 -18.20 41.98 6.93
CA ARG A 359 -18.14 43.45 6.97
C ARG A 359 -18.57 44.08 8.29
N ARG A 360 -19.43 43.41 9.09
CA ARG A 360 -19.86 43.90 10.42
C ARG A 360 -18.79 43.77 11.53
N GLU A 361 -17.72 43.02 11.27
CA GLU A 361 -16.62 42.76 12.21
C GLU A 361 -15.36 43.56 11.83
N ILE A 362 -15.48 44.46 10.86
CA ILE A 362 -14.46 45.45 10.48
C ILE A 362 -14.76 46.70 11.33
N GLU A 363 -13.78 47.16 12.12
CA GLU A 363 -13.90 48.46 12.81
C GLU A 363 -13.93 49.58 11.77
N ASP A 364 -14.77 50.60 11.97
CA ASP A 364 -14.93 51.73 11.05
C ASP A 364 -13.60 52.47 10.75
N ALA A 365 -12.57 52.28 11.59
CA ALA A 365 -11.22 52.81 11.39
C ALA A 365 -10.44 52.16 10.23
N GLU A 366 -10.79 50.94 9.80
CA GLU A 366 -10.15 50.24 8.67
C GLU A 366 -10.91 50.46 7.33
N LEU A 367 -12.01 51.22 7.34
CA LEU A 367 -12.86 51.52 6.17
C LEU A 367 -12.64 52.92 5.57
N ALA A 368 -11.64 53.66 6.06
CA ALA A 368 -11.30 55.02 5.63
C ALA A 368 -10.24 55.06 4.52
#